data_AF-A0A1A8Q5L8-F1
#
_entry.id   AF-A0A1A8Q5L8-F1
#
_cell.length_a   1.000
_cell.length_b   1.000
_cell.length_c   1.000
_cell.angle_alpha   90.00
_cell.angle_beta   90.00
_cell.angle_gamma   90.00
#
_symmetry.space_group_name_H-M   'P 1'
#
loop_
_entity.id
_entity.type
_entity.pdbx_description
1 polymer ?
#
loop_
_entity_poly.entity_id
_entity_poly.type
_entity_poly.pdbx_seq_one_letter_code
_entity_poly.pdbx_strand_id
1 'polypeptide(L)'
;VCCWICIPCQPYQYLHDEFTCADCSFGQWPLANLTGCYDLPEEYIHWEDAWAIGPVTISCLGMMSTLFVIGLFLKHNQTPVVKASGRELSYILLLGVLMCYSMTFIYIAKPSTAVCTLRRLGLGTSFAVCYSALLTKTNRIARIFSGVKDGAQRPRFISPASQVAICGALISCQLVVVVVWMLVEAPGVRKEVSPEKRDVVTLKCNSKDSSMLMSLTYNCILIILCTVYAFKTRKCPENFNEAKFIGFTMYTTCIIWLAFQPIFYVTASDYRVQTTTMCISVSLSGSVVLGCLFAPKIHIILFQPQKNVCTLRVATTRFSVNTGPASSFSQASASNVVPTVCNGREVVDSTTSSL
;
A
#
# COMPACT_ATOMS: atom_id res chain seq x y z
N VAL A 1 -56.54 28.85 38.60
CA VAL A 1 -56.41 27.38 38.54
C VAL A 1 -55.28 27.00 39.49
N CYS A 2 -55.56 26.25 40.55
CA CYS A 2 -54.60 25.98 41.62
C CYS A 2 -54.71 24.51 42.04
N CYS A 3 -53.79 23.66 41.57
CA CYS A 3 -53.47 22.30 42.05
C CYS A 3 -52.49 21.68 41.04
N TRP A 4 -51.19 21.97 41.19
CA TRP A 4 -50.15 21.50 40.26
C TRP A 4 -49.40 20.32 40.88
N ILE A 5 -48.96 19.39 40.04
CA ILE A 5 -48.06 18.31 40.42
C ILE A 5 -46.68 18.67 39.87
N CYS A 6 -45.71 18.85 40.75
CA CYS A 6 -44.34 19.13 40.34
C CYS A 6 -43.67 17.83 39.89
N ILE A 7 -43.33 17.75 38.62
CA ILE A 7 -42.59 16.63 38.03
C ILE A 7 -41.24 17.19 37.54
N PRO A 8 -40.10 16.61 37.96
CA PRO A 8 -38.81 17.07 37.47
C PRO A 8 -38.64 16.74 35.98
N CYS A 9 -38.08 17.68 35.21
CA CYS A 9 -37.65 17.41 33.84
C CYS A 9 -36.56 16.34 33.81
N GLN A 10 -36.46 15.61 32.71
CA GLN A 10 -35.36 14.67 32.49
C GLN A 10 -34.01 15.39 32.35
N PRO A 11 -32.87 14.73 32.59
CA PRO A 11 -31.54 15.38 32.53
C PRO A 11 -31.15 15.99 31.19
N TYR A 12 -31.82 15.60 30.09
CA TYR A 12 -31.59 16.06 28.72
C TYR A 12 -32.67 17.05 28.22
N GLN A 13 -33.56 17.48 29.13
CA GLN A 13 -34.65 18.39 28.85
C GLN A 13 -34.40 19.76 29.45
N TYR A 14 -34.95 20.79 28.81
CA TYR A 14 -35.02 22.14 29.33
C TYR A 14 -36.49 22.54 29.56
N LEU A 15 -36.73 23.56 30.36
CA LEU A 15 -38.06 24.09 30.62
C LEU A 15 -38.49 24.96 29.44
N HIS A 16 -39.44 24.48 28.63
CA HIS A 16 -39.94 25.23 27.47
C HIS A 16 -40.94 26.30 27.91
N ASP A 17 -41.90 25.90 28.75
CA ASP A 17 -42.91 26.75 29.38
C ASP A 17 -43.12 26.28 30.83
N GLU A 18 -43.89 27.05 31.64
CA GLU A 18 -44.19 26.74 33.05
C GLU A 18 -44.81 25.33 33.28
N PHE A 19 -45.35 24.70 32.23
CA PHE A 19 -46.03 23.41 32.31
C PHE A 19 -45.38 22.29 31.48
N THR A 20 -44.36 22.57 30.68
CA THR A 20 -43.80 21.61 29.72
C THR A 20 -42.27 21.65 29.64
N CYS A 21 -41.65 20.47 29.79
CA CYS A 21 -40.25 20.24 29.47
C CYS A 21 -40.12 19.81 28.01
N ALA A 22 -39.11 20.32 27.30
CA ALA A 22 -38.78 19.91 25.94
C ALA A 22 -37.38 19.31 25.86
N ASP A 23 -37.18 18.35 24.97
CA ASP A 23 -35.86 17.75 24.74
C ASP A 23 -34.92 18.76 24.06
N CYS A 24 -33.67 18.79 24.50
CA CYS A 24 -32.62 19.47 23.75
C CYS A 24 -32.38 18.76 22.40
N SER A 25 -31.96 19.53 21.39
CA SER A 25 -31.67 18.97 20.08
C SER A 25 -30.45 18.03 20.11
N PHE A 26 -30.28 17.21 19.07
CA PHE A 26 -29.21 16.21 19.05
C PHE A 26 -27.81 16.86 19.11
N GLY A 27 -27.04 16.51 20.14
CA GLY A 27 -25.73 17.12 20.40
C GLY A 27 -25.79 18.42 21.22
N GLN A 28 -26.91 18.70 21.87
CA GLN A 28 -27.06 19.76 22.86
C GLN A 28 -27.43 19.24 24.25
N TRP A 29 -27.09 20.00 25.29
CA TRP A 29 -27.37 19.70 26.69
C TRP A 29 -28.06 20.88 27.39
N PRO A 30 -28.98 20.66 28.33
CA PRO A 30 -29.66 21.76 29.01
C PRO A 30 -28.70 22.55 29.91
N LEU A 31 -28.90 23.88 29.96
CA LEU A 31 -28.19 24.72 30.93
C LEU A 31 -28.57 24.34 32.38
N ALA A 32 -27.70 24.65 33.33
CA ALA A 32 -27.95 24.39 34.76
C ALA A 32 -29.23 25.08 35.29
N ASN A 33 -29.68 26.16 34.66
CA ASN A 33 -30.92 26.86 34.98
C ASN A 33 -32.14 26.39 34.16
N LEU A 34 -31.99 25.37 33.31
CA LEU A 34 -33.02 24.80 32.43
C LEU A 34 -33.69 25.79 31.47
N THR A 35 -33.11 26.97 31.23
CA THR A 35 -33.70 28.01 30.36
C THR A 35 -33.49 27.77 28.86
N GLY A 36 -32.63 26.81 28.51
CA GLY A 36 -32.30 26.50 27.13
C GLY A 36 -31.26 25.39 27.06
N CYS A 37 -30.63 25.24 25.89
CA CYS A 37 -29.60 24.24 25.63
C CYS A 37 -28.30 24.87 25.12
N TYR A 38 -27.16 24.24 25.38
CA TYR A 38 -25.85 24.58 24.83
C TYR A 38 -25.27 23.42 24.02
N ASP A 39 -24.41 23.71 23.06
CA ASP A 39 -23.76 22.68 22.24
C ASP A 39 -22.72 21.91 23.05
N LEU A 40 -22.78 20.58 22.98
CA LEU A 40 -21.82 19.71 23.62
C LEU A 40 -20.44 19.78 22.95
N PRO A 41 -19.36 19.63 23.72
CA PRO A 41 -18.02 19.58 23.15
C PRO A 41 -17.86 18.38 22.21
N GLU A 42 -17.18 18.60 21.09
CA GLU A 42 -16.90 17.57 20.09
C GLU A 42 -15.62 16.80 20.45
N GLU A 43 -15.73 15.50 20.68
CA GLU A 43 -14.58 14.63 20.93
C GLU A 43 -14.07 14.01 19.62
N TYR A 44 -12.77 14.16 19.38
CA TYR A 44 -12.04 13.55 18.27
C TYR A 44 -10.61 13.23 18.72
N ILE A 45 -9.79 12.64 17.85
CA ILE A 45 -8.38 12.37 18.17
C ILE A 45 -7.61 13.68 18.01
N HIS A 46 -7.02 14.16 19.10
CA HIS A 46 -6.12 15.31 19.05
C HIS A 46 -4.71 14.87 18.66
N TRP A 47 -3.95 15.75 18.01
CA TRP A 47 -2.58 15.48 17.58
C TRP A 47 -1.63 15.21 18.76
N GLU A 48 -1.99 15.71 19.94
CA GLU A 48 -1.26 15.55 21.20
C GLU A 48 -1.59 14.23 21.91
N ASP A 49 -2.61 13.50 21.45
CA ASP A 49 -2.99 12.23 22.06
C ASP A 49 -1.94 11.16 21.76
N ALA A 50 -1.65 10.32 22.76
CA ALA A 50 -0.78 9.15 22.59
C ALA A 50 -1.24 8.24 21.43
N TRP A 51 -2.56 8.19 21.18
CA TRP A 51 -3.20 7.46 20.08
C TRP A 51 -2.79 7.97 18.69
N ALA A 52 -2.42 9.26 18.57
CA ALA A 52 -1.96 9.88 17.33
C ALA A 52 -0.42 9.86 17.18
N ILE A 53 0.32 10.11 18.27
CA ILE A 53 1.77 10.28 18.25
C ILE A 53 2.49 9.06 17.65
N GLY A 54 2.10 7.85 18.07
CA GLY A 54 2.71 6.60 17.59
C GLY A 54 2.58 6.43 16.06
N PRO A 55 1.35 6.36 15.52
CA PRO A 55 1.14 6.26 14.07
C PRO A 55 1.78 7.39 13.25
N VAL A 56 1.70 8.64 13.73
CA VAL A 56 2.30 9.80 13.04
C VAL A 56 3.82 9.62 12.95
N THR A 57 4.47 9.23 14.04
CA THR A 57 5.94 9.01 14.05
C THR A 57 6.34 7.93 13.05
N ILE A 58 5.64 6.79 13.03
CA ILE A 58 5.88 5.71 12.08
C ILE A 58 5.69 6.20 10.64
N SER A 59 4.63 6.98 10.39
CA SER A 59 4.35 7.54 9.07
C SER A 59 5.43 8.52 8.62
N CYS A 60 5.87 9.44 9.47
CA CYS A 60 6.96 10.38 9.18
C CYS A 60 8.25 9.65 8.80
N LEU A 61 8.67 8.67 9.60
CA LEU A 61 9.87 7.87 9.32
C LEU A 61 9.73 7.08 8.01
N GLY A 62 8.54 6.53 7.76
CA GLY A 62 8.21 5.83 6.52
C GLY A 62 8.27 6.74 5.29
N MET A 63 7.71 7.94 5.37
CA MET A 63 7.78 8.95 4.30
C MET A 63 9.21 9.39 4.03
N MET A 64 9.98 9.72 5.07
CA MET A 64 11.40 10.09 4.93
C MET A 64 12.20 8.97 4.26
N SER A 65 12.00 7.73 4.70
CA SER A 65 12.64 6.55 4.11
C SER A 65 12.25 6.39 2.64
N THR A 66 10.96 6.53 2.31
CA THR A 66 10.45 6.44 0.93
C THR A 66 11.07 7.50 0.03
N LEU A 67 11.11 8.76 0.48
CA LEU A 67 11.71 9.87 -0.27
C LEU A 67 13.21 9.66 -0.48
N PHE A 68 13.92 9.13 0.52
CA PHE A 68 15.31 8.73 0.40
C PHE A 68 15.49 7.64 -0.68
N VAL A 69 14.65 6.60 -0.69
CA VAL A 69 14.68 5.56 -1.74
C VAL A 69 14.44 6.17 -3.13
N ILE A 70 13.44 7.04 -3.27
CA ILE A 70 13.12 7.74 -4.52
C ILE A 70 14.34 8.55 -4.99
N GLY A 71 14.95 9.34 -4.11
CA GLY A 71 16.14 10.14 -4.42
C GLY A 71 17.32 9.28 -4.88
N LEU A 72 17.58 8.15 -4.21
CA LEU A 72 18.63 7.21 -4.63
C LEU A 72 18.35 6.58 -5.99
N PHE A 73 17.10 6.18 -6.26
CA PHE A 73 16.69 5.59 -7.53
C PHE A 73 16.80 6.59 -8.67
N LEU A 74 16.46 7.87 -8.43
CA LEU A 74 16.63 8.95 -9.40
C LEU A 74 18.11 9.21 -9.70
N LYS A 75 18.97 9.27 -8.66
CA LYS A 75 20.42 9.46 -8.84
C LYS A 75 21.07 8.30 -9.60
N HIS A 76 20.69 7.06 -9.30
CA HIS A 76 21.25 5.85 -9.89
C HIS A 76 20.38 5.25 -11.00
N ASN A 77 19.56 6.07 -11.66
CA ASN A 77 18.54 5.62 -12.62
C ASN A 77 19.13 4.85 -13.81
N GLN A 78 20.40 5.08 -14.14
CA GLN A 78 21.08 4.40 -15.24
C GLN A 78 21.72 3.06 -14.87
N THR A 79 21.78 2.72 -13.58
CA THR A 79 22.43 1.51 -13.09
C THR A 79 21.64 0.25 -13.46
N PRO A 80 22.33 -0.88 -13.73
CA PRO A 80 21.69 -2.12 -14.17
C PRO A 80 20.68 -2.66 -13.15
N VAL A 81 20.92 -2.49 -11.85
CA VAL A 81 19.99 -2.90 -10.79
C VAL A 81 18.64 -2.18 -10.90
N VAL A 82 18.66 -0.85 -11.09
CA VAL A 82 17.44 -0.03 -11.19
C VAL A 82 16.70 -0.31 -12.51
N LYS A 83 17.42 -0.47 -13.62
CA LYS A 83 16.85 -0.84 -14.92
C LYS A 83 16.19 -2.22 -14.91
N ALA A 84 16.85 -3.23 -14.32
CA ALA A 84 16.34 -4.60 -14.26
C ALA A 84 15.03 -4.69 -13.45
N SER A 85 14.91 -3.91 -12.38
CA SER A 85 13.73 -3.86 -11.51
C SER A 85 12.44 -3.35 -12.21
N GLY A 86 12.53 -2.73 -13.39
CA GLY A 86 11.40 -2.07 -14.04
C GLY A 86 11.11 -0.71 -13.44
N ARG A 87 11.84 0.31 -13.90
CA ARG A 87 11.87 1.67 -13.35
C ARG A 87 10.49 2.29 -13.11
N GLU A 88 9.66 2.31 -14.15
CA GLU A 88 8.33 2.93 -14.10
C GLU A 88 7.46 2.30 -13.01
N LEU A 89 7.38 0.97 -12.97
CA LEU A 89 6.60 0.26 -11.95
C LEU A 89 7.16 0.44 -10.54
N SER A 90 8.49 0.55 -10.39
CA SER A 90 9.11 0.85 -9.09
C SER A 90 8.71 2.25 -8.60
N TYR A 91 8.68 3.27 -9.46
CA TYR A 91 8.24 4.61 -9.09
C TYR A 91 6.75 4.68 -8.75
N ILE A 92 5.90 3.99 -9.53
CA ILE A 92 4.47 3.88 -9.21
C ILE A 92 4.27 3.19 -7.84
N LEU A 93 5.03 2.12 -7.57
CA LEU A 93 4.98 1.42 -6.28
C LEU A 93 5.43 2.33 -5.13
N LEU A 94 6.54 3.08 -5.28
CA LEU A 94 7.01 4.02 -4.27
C LEU A 94 6.01 5.17 -4.04
N LEU A 95 5.33 5.63 -5.08
CA LEU A 95 4.25 6.61 -4.98
C LEU A 95 3.08 6.04 -4.14
N GLY A 96 2.67 4.80 -4.41
CA GLY A 96 1.64 4.13 -3.61
C GLY A 96 2.04 3.98 -2.15
N VAL A 97 3.30 3.63 -1.87
CA VAL A 97 3.84 3.55 -0.50
C VAL A 97 3.80 4.91 0.19
N LEU A 98 4.18 5.98 -0.51
CA LEU A 98 4.09 7.35 0.03
C LEU A 98 2.64 7.71 0.37
N MET A 99 1.70 7.39 -0.52
CA MET A 99 0.26 7.57 -0.27
C MET A 99 -0.22 6.78 0.95
N CYS A 100 0.22 5.54 1.14
CA CYS A 100 -0.11 4.73 2.32
C CYS A 100 0.33 5.44 3.62
N TYR A 101 1.55 5.95 3.70
CA TYR A 101 1.98 6.70 4.88
C TYR A 101 1.17 7.99 5.05
N SER A 102 0.93 8.74 3.97
CA SER A 102 0.13 9.97 4.02
C SER A 102 -1.30 9.76 4.52
N MET A 103 -1.90 8.57 4.35
CA MET A 103 -3.24 8.26 4.88
C MET A 103 -3.30 8.45 6.40
N THR A 104 -2.23 8.19 7.14
CA THR A 104 -2.21 8.37 8.60
C THR A 104 -2.61 9.79 9.02
N PHE A 105 -2.11 10.81 8.32
CA PHE A 105 -2.46 12.20 8.61
C PHE A 105 -3.93 12.51 8.29
N ILE A 106 -4.47 11.92 7.22
CA ILE A 106 -5.87 12.08 6.82
C ILE A 106 -6.82 11.40 7.84
N TYR A 107 -6.41 10.25 8.39
CA TYR A 107 -7.18 9.53 9.41
C TYR A 107 -7.14 10.19 10.79
N ILE A 108 -6.08 10.92 11.12
CA ILE A 108 -5.95 11.64 12.39
C ILE A 108 -6.56 13.05 12.33
N ALA A 109 -6.57 13.68 11.15
CA ALA A 109 -7.17 15.00 10.97
C ALA A 109 -8.64 15.06 11.44
N LYS A 110 -9.04 16.21 12.00
CA LYS A 110 -10.41 16.46 12.46
C LYS A 110 -11.41 16.12 11.32
N PRO A 111 -12.42 15.27 11.58
CA PRO A 111 -13.41 14.92 10.57
C PRO A 111 -14.09 16.17 9.98
N SER A 112 -14.00 16.29 8.66
CA SER A 112 -14.67 17.31 7.85
C SER A 112 -15.13 16.64 6.56
N THR A 113 -16.04 17.25 5.81
CA THR A 113 -16.50 16.68 4.53
C THR A 113 -15.33 16.41 3.58
N ALA A 114 -14.34 17.30 3.53
CA ALA A 114 -13.13 17.13 2.75
C ALA A 114 -12.28 15.94 3.25
N VAL A 115 -12.04 15.86 4.56
CA VAL A 115 -11.26 14.77 5.16
C VAL A 115 -11.94 13.42 4.95
N CYS A 116 -13.26 13.33 5.15
CA CYS A 116 -14.02 12.10 4.94
C CYS A 116 -14.02 11.66 3.47
N THR A 117 -14.08 12.61 2.53
CA THR A 117 -13.91 12.35 1.09
C THR A 117 -12.51 11.80 0.81
N LEU A 118 -11.47 12.42 1.38
CA LEU A 118 -10.08 11.97 1.23
C LEU A 118 -9.83 10.60 1.84
N ARG A 119 -10.45 10.26 2.98
CA ARG A 119 -10.36 8.90 3.57
C ARG A 119 -10.94 7.86 2.62
N ARG A 120 -12.11 8.14 2.05
CA ARG A 120 -12.84 7.23 1.14
C ARG A 120 -12.07 7.02 -0.16
N LEU A 121 -11.57 8.09 -0.76
CA LEU A 121 -10.74 8.04 -1.97
C LEU A 121 -9.37 7.42 -1.71
N GLY A 122 -8.75 7.83 -0.61
CA GLY A 122 -7.33 7.65 -0.38
C GLY A 122 -6.95 6.22 -0.04
N LEU A 123 -7.63 5.60 0.93
CA LEU A 123 -7.24 4.27 1.42
C LEU A 123 -7.28 3.20 0.33
N GLY A 124 -8.39 3.13 -0.41
CA GLY A 124 -8.54 2.15 -1.48
C GLY A 124 -7.59 2.42 -2.63
N THR A 125 -7.35 3.69 -2.96
CA THR A 125 -6.46 4.07 -4.06
C THR A 125 -4.99 3.82 -3.73
N SER A 126 -4.52 4.10 -2.50
CA SER A 126 -3.13 3.85 -2.11
C SER A 126 -2.75 2.38 -2.23
N PHE A 127 -3.64 1.48 -1.80
CA PHE A 127 -3.46 0.04 -1.98
C PHE A 127 -3.57 -0.38 -3.44
N ALA A 128 -4.53 0.15 -4.19
CA ALA A 128 -4.65 -0.18 -5.60
C ALA A 128 -3.40 0.23 -6.39
N VAL A 129 -2.79 1.38 -6.10
CA VAL A 129 -1.52 1.80 -6.70
C VAL A 129 -0.41 0.80 -6.37
N CYS A 130 -0.23 0.44 -5.10
CA CYS A 130 0.78 -0.53 -4.66
C CYS A 130 0.59 -1.90 -5.34
N TYR A 131 -0.60 -2.49 -5.19
CA TYR A 131 -0.86 -3.86 -5.63
C TYR A 131 -1.03 -3.96 -7.14
N SER A 132 -1.49 -2.92 -7.85
CA SER A 132 -1.50 -2.93 -9.32
C SER A 132 -0.08 -2.94 -9.89
N ALA A 133 0.85 -2.17 -9.29
CA ALA A 133 2.25 -2.18 -9.70
C ALA A 133 2.91 -3.54 -9.40
N LEU A 134 2.67 -4.11 -8.21
CA LEU A 134 3.17 -5.45 -7.85
C LEU A 134 2.58 -6.56 -8.72
N LEU A 135 1.28 -6.51 -9.01
CA LEU A 135 0.60 -7.47 -9.88
C LEU A 135 1.18 -7.42 -11.28
N THR A 136 1.32 -6.22 -11.86
CA THR A 136 1.89 -6.03 -13.20
C THR A 136 3.32 -6.56 -13.25
N LYS A 137 4.10 -6.29 -12.20
CA LYS A 137 5.49 -6.76 -12.09
C LYS A 137 5.59 -8.27 -11.98
N THR A 138 4.81 -8.90 -11.10
CA THR A 138 4.78 -10.36 -10.91
C THR A 138 4.22 -11.09 -12.12
N ASN A 139 3.18 -10.54 -12.76
CA ASN A 139 2.62 -11.08 -13.99
C ASN A 139 3.66 -11.07 -15.13
N ARG A 140 4.43 -9.98 -15.29
CA ARG A 140 5.55 -9.94 -16.25
C ARG A 140 6.56 -11.05 -15.97
N ILE A 141 6.99 -11.22 -14.72
CA ILE A 141 7.92 -12.27 -14.31
C ILE A 141 7.34 -13.65 -14.66
N ALA A 142 6.09 -13.92 -14.28
CA ALA A 142 5.42 -15.19 -14.58
C ALA A 142 5.35 -15.48 -16.09
N ARG A 143 5.09 -14.48 -16.94
CA ARG A 143 5.05 -14.65 -18.41
C ARG A 143 6.43 -14.94 -19.00
N ILE A 144 7.48 -14.28 -18.50
CA ILE A 144 8.86 -14.55 -18.92
C ILE A 144 9.21 -16.02 -18.64
N PHE A 145 8.95 -16.52 -17.43
CA PHE A 145 9.32 -17.88 -17.05
C PHE A 145 8.39 -18.96 -17.63
N SER A 146 7.13 -18.65 -17.94
CA SER A 146 6.24 -19.59 -18.63
C SER A 146 6.62 -19.72 -20.10
N GLY A 147 6.91 -18.61 -20.78
CA GLY A 147 7.35 -18.63 -22.19
C GLY A 147 8.72 -19.29 -22.41
N VAL A 148 9.57 -19.40 -21.39
CA VAL A 148 10.81 -20.19 -21.46
C VAL A 148 10.52 -21.70 -21.41
N LYS A 149 9.44 -22.13 -20.75
CA LYS A 149 9.05 -23.55 -20.64
C LYS A 149 8.34 -24.08 -21.88
N ASP A 150 7.54 -23.22 -22.53
CA ASP A 150 6.68 -23.61 -23.65
C ASP A 150 7.36 -23.45 -25.04
N GLY A 151 8.68 -23.25 -25.07
CA GLY A 151 9.45 -22.92 -26.28
C GLY A 151 9.54 -21.41 -26.51
N ALA A 152 10.69 -20.94 -27.01
CA ALA A 152 11.15 -19.55 -26.99
C ALA A 152 10.31 -18.53 -27.81
N GLN A 153 9.03 -18.36 -27.50
CA GLN A 153 8.23 -17.23 -27.97
C GLN A 153 8.40 -16.03 -27.05
N ARG A 154 8.70 -14.86 -27.62
CA ARG A 154 8.71 -13.60 -26.88
C ARG A 154 7.29 -13.29 -26.37
N PRO A 155 7.06 -13.16 -25.07
CA PRO A 155 5.74 -12.85 -24.54
C PRO A 155 5.26 -11.48 -25.02
N ARG A 156 3.97 -11.34 -25.38
CA ARG A 156 3.34 -10.04 -25.69
C ARG A 156 3.27 -9.17 -24.43
N PHE A 157 3.26 -7.84 -24.57
CA PHE A 157 3.19 -6.83 -23.47
C PHE A 157 4.36 -6.85 -22.45
N ILE A 158 5.60 -6.99 -22.92
CA ILE A 158 6.81 -6.80 -22.09
C ILE A 158 7.30 -5.35 -22.09
N SER A 159 6.85 -4.50 -23.03
CA SER A 159 7.29 -3.10 -23.10
C SER A 159 6.93 -2.30 -21.84
N PRO A 160 7.82 -1.41 -21.33
CA PRO A 160 7.52 -0.52 -20.21
C PRO A 160 6.22 0.27 -20.37
N ALA A 161 5.94 0.78 -21.58
CA ALA A 161 4.71 1.51 -21.87
C ALA A 161 3.46 0.64 -21.65
N SER A 162 3.49 -0.63 -22.10
CA SER A 162 2.38 -1.57 -21.88
C SER A 162 2.20 -1.94 -20.40
N GLN A 163 3.28 -1.97 -19.62
CA GLN A 163 3.20 -2.23 -18.18
C GLN A 163 2.56 -1.06 -17.43
N VAL A 164 2.96 0.16 -17.75
CA VAL A 164 2.34 1.36 -17.18
C VAL A 164 0.86 1.45 -17.57
N ALA A 165 0.51 1.14 -18.82
CA ALA A 165 -0.88 1.12 -19.27
C ALA A 165 -1.73 0.08 -18.51
N ILE A 166 -1.23 -1.15 -18.33
CA ILE A 166 -1.92 -2.20 -17.54
C ILE A 166 -2.09 -1.75 -16.08
N CYS A 167 -1.03 -1.20 -15.48
CA CYS A 167 -1.07 -0.70 -14.11
C CYS A 167 -2.08 0.44 -13.96
N GLY A 168 -2.07 1.40 -14.89
CA GLY A 168 -3.03 2.51 -14.94
C GLY A 168 -4.47 2.04 -15.10
N ALA A 169 -4.72 1.01 -15.92
CA ALA A 169 -6.06 0.43 -16.08
C ALA A 169 -6.57 -0.20 -14.77
N LEU A 170 -5.72 -0.94 -14.05
CA LEU A 170 -6.07 -1.54 -12.76
C LEU A 170 -6.34 -0.48 -11.68
N ILE A 171 -5.56 0.60 -11.64
CA ILE A 171 -5.77 1.74 -10.73
C ILE A 171 -7.07 2.46 -11.09
N SER A 172 -7.32 2.68 -12.38
CA SER A 172 -8.53 3.34 -12.88
C SER A 172 -9.79 2.57 -12.51
N CYS A 173 -9.75 1.24 -12.51
CA CYS A 173 -10.86 0.41 -12.04
C CYS A 173 -11.21 0.71 -10.57
N GLN A 174 -10.22 0.79 -9.67
CA GLN A 174 -10.47 1.20 -8.28
C GLN A 174 -11.05 2.61 -8.19
N LEU A 175 -10.54 3.55 -8.98
CA LEU A 175 -11.03 4.94 -9.00
C LEU A 175 -12.50 5.01 -9.44
N VAL A 176 -12.88 4.25 -10.46
CA VAL A 176 -14.29 4.16 -10.90
C VAL A 176 -15.16 3.58 -9.78
N VAL A 177 -14.72 2.48 -9.14
CA VAL A 177 -15.46 1.87 -8.03
C VAL A 177 -15.71 2.86 -6.89
N VAL A 178 -14.67 3.60 -6.47
CA VAL A 178 -14.82 4.56 -5.36
C VAL A 178 -15.64 5.79 -5.76
N VAL A 179 -15.54 6.26 -7.01
CA VAL A 179 -16.35 7.38 -7.52
C VAL A 179 -17.82 6.99 -7.56
N VAL A 180 -18.15 5.82 -8.13
CA VAL A 180 -19.53 5.29 -8.14
C VAL A 180 -20.06 5.16 -6.72
N TRP A 181 -19.24 4.65 -5.79
CA TRP A 181 -19.62 4.51 -4.39
C TRP A 181 -19.90 5.86 -3.71
N MET A 182 -19.13 6.92 -4.02
CA MET A 182 -19.39 8.27 -3.52
C MET A 182 -20.66 8.90 -4.08
N LEU A 183 -21.06 8.54 -5.31
CA LEU A 183 -22.32 9.01 -5.89
C LEU A 183 -23.53 8.35 -5.23
N VAL A 184 -23.42 7.08 -4.84
CA VAL A 184 -24.47 6.35 -4.13
C VAL A 184 -24.61 6.83 -2.69
N GLU A 185 -23.50 7.14 -2.03
CA GLU A 185 -23.49 7.61 -0.64
C GLU A 185 -22.51 8.77 -0.50
N ALA A 186 -23.07 9.98 -0.46
CA ALA A 186 -22.30 11.21 -0.38
C ALA A 186 -21.44 11.25 0.90
N PRO A 187 -20.15 11.59 0.80
CA PRO A 187 -19.31 11.77 1.97
C PRO A 187 -19.81 12.95 2.79
N GLY A 188 -19.89 12.76 4.10
CA GLY A 188 -20.31 13.79 5.04
C GLY A 188 -19.74 13.53 6.42
N VAL A 189 -20.14 14.36 7.38
CA VAL A 189 -19.79 14.20 8.79
C VAL A 189 -21.07 13.93 9.56
N ARG A 190 -21.03 12.97 10.49
CA ARG A 190 -22.12 12.68 11.41
C ARG A 190 -21.65 12.89 12.85
N LYS A 191 -22.52 13.49 13.65
CA LYS A 191 -22.37 13.54 15.10
C LYS A 191 -23.01 12.28 15.68
N GLU A 192 -22.34 11.64 16.63
CA GLU A 192 -22.86 10.45 17.32
C GLU A 192 -22.76 10.69 18.82
N VAL A 193 -23.86 10.42 19.54
CA VAL A 193 -23.94 10.52 20.99
C VAL A 193 -24.04 9.10 21.52
N SER A 194 -23.10 8.71 22.38
CA SER A 194 -23.13 7.37 22.97
C SER A 194 -24.32 7.24 23.92
N PRO A 195 -25.07 6.12 23.90
CA PRO A 195 -26.17 5.90 24.85
C PRO A 195 -25.68 5.88 26.31
N GLU A 196 -24.41 5.52 26.56
CA GLU A 196 -23.80 5.47 27.89
C GLU A 196 -23.24 6.83 28.36
N LYS A 197 -22.91 7.73 27.44
CA LYS A 197 -22.35 9.07 27.71
C LYS A 197 -23.04 10.10 26.83
N ARG A 198 -24.20 10.59 27.30
CA ARG A 198 -24.99 11.59 26.57
C ARG A 198 -24.41 13.01 26.67
N ASP A 199 -23.42 13.20 27.52
CA ASP A 199 -22.69 14.44 27.78
C ASP A 199 -21.47 14.63 26.86
N VAL A 200 -21.29 13.79 25.84
CA VAL A 200 -20.21 13.92 24.85
C VAL A 200 -20.71 13.61 23.44
N VAL A 201 -20.26 14.40 22.46
CA VAL A 201 -20.55 14.18 21.03
C VAL A 201 -19.28 13.73 20.32
N THR A 202 -19.28 12.52 19.76
CA THR A 202 -18.19 12.04 18.92
C THR A 202 -18.42 12.43 17.47
N LEU A 203 -17.40 13.01 16.83
CA LEU A 203 -17.45 13.36 15.41
C LEU A 203 -16.92 12.20 14.56
N LYS A 204 -17.75 11.68 13.64
CA LYS A 204 -17.37 10.58 12.73
C LYS A 204 -17.68 10.94 11.27
N CYS A 205 -17.00 10.28 10.34
CA CYS A 205 -17.41 10.34 8.94
C CYS A 205 -18.74 9.62 8.75
N ASN A 206 -19.60 10.17 7.91
CA ASN A 206 -20.87 9.53 7.55
C ASN A 206 -20.58 8.28 6.71
N SER A 207 -20.71 7.12 7.36
CA SER A 207 -20.30 5.83 6.83
C SER A 207 -21.10 4.74 7.54
N LYS A 208 -21.72 3.84 6.78
CA LYS A 208 -22.34 2.62 7.34
C LYS A 208 -21.25 1.65 7.81
N ASP A 209 -21.54 0.83 8.82
CA ASP A 209 -20.55 -0.11 9.40
C ASP A 209 -19.98 -1.12 8.40
N SER A 210 -20.69 -1.41 7.30
CA SER A 210 -20.25 -2.30 6.21
C SER A 210 -19.49 -1.59 5.08
N SER A 211 -19.46 -0.25 5.06
CA SER A 211 -18.94 0.51 3.92
C SER A 211 -17.44 0.34 3.71
N MET A 212 -16.69 0.00 4.76
CA MET A 212 -15.24 -0.18 4.70
C MET A 212 -14.84 -1.51 4.06
N LEU A 213 -15.53 -2.61 4.39
CA LEU A 213 -15.30 -3.90 3.72
C LEU A 213 -15.64 -3.82 2.24
N MET A 214 -16.76 -3.16 1.92
CA MET A 214 -17.19 -2.95 0.54
C MET A 214 -16.16 -2.13 -0.24
N SER A 215 -15.60 -1.05 0.34
CA SER A 215 -14.60 -0.22 -0.34
C SER A 215 -13.24 -0.91 -0.55
N LEU A 216 -12.93 -1.93 0.27
CA LEU A 216 -11.70 -2.72 0.16
C LEU A 216 -11.85 -3.99 -0.69
N THR A 217 -13.06 -4.33 -1.16
CA THR A 217 -13.31 -5.59 -1.88
C THR A 217 -12.42 -5.74 -3.12
N TYR A 218 -12.27 -4.70 -3.94
CA TYR A 218 -11.38 -4.74 -5.10
C TYR A 218 -9.89 -4.86 -4.69
N ASN A 219 -9.49 -4.22 -3.59
CA ASN A 219 -8.13 -4.37 -3.05
C ASN A 219 -7.86 -5.80 -2.58
N CYS A 220 -8.84 -6.46 -1.95
CA CYS A 220 -8.74 -7.88 -1.61
C CYS A 220 -8.54 -8.75 -2.86
N ILE A 221 -9.27 -8.49 -3.95
CA ILE A 221 -9.07 -9.18 -5.23
C ILE A 221 -7.65 -8.96 -5.75
N LEU A 222 -7.15 -7.72 -5.75
CA LEU A 222 -5.78 -7.41 -6.17
C LEU A 222 -4.74 -8.16 -5.32
N ILE A 223 -4.91 -8.19 -4.00
CA ILE A 223 -3.99 -8.90 -3.09
C ILE A 223 -4.01 -10.40 -3.39
N ILE A 224 -5.18 -11.01 -3.57
CA ILE A 224 -5.31 -12.44 -3.90
C ILE A 224 -4.61 -12.74 -5.23
N LEU A 225 -4.87 -11.95 -6.26
CA LEU A 225 -4.24 -12.11 -7.58
C LEU A 225 -2.72 -11.97 -7.47
N CYS A 226 -2.24 -10.94 -6.77
CA CYS A 226 -0.81 -10.75 -6.51
C CYS A 226 -0.19 -11.97 -5.81
N THR A 227 -0.86 -12.52 -4.80
CA THR A 227 -0.38 -13.69 -4.06
C THR A 227 -0.34 -14.94 -4.93
N VAL A 228 -1.37 -15.16 -5.77
CA VAL A 228 -1.39 -16.26 -6.76
C VAL A 228 -0.21 -16.15 -7.73
N TYR A 229 0.04 -14.95 -8.28
CA TYR A 229 1.18 -14.75 -9.19
C TYR A 229 2.52 -14.86 -8.47
N ALA A 230 2.65 -14.33 -7.26
CA ALA A 230 3.85 -14.48 -6.44
C ALA A 230 4.17 -15.97 -6.19
N PHE A 231 3.14 -16.77 -5.86
CA PHE A 231 3.28 -18.21 -5.70
C PHE A 231 3.68 -18.91 -7.01
N LYS A 232 3.11 -18.53 -8.16
CA LYS A 232 3.53 -19.07 -9.47
C LYS A 232 5.00 -18.76 -9.75
N THR A 233 5.48 -17.59 -9.36
CA THR A 233 6.88 -17.16 -9.56
C THR A 233 7.87 -17.78 -8.56
N ARG A 234 7.43 -18.55 -7.56
CA ARG A 234 8.36 -19.24 -6.63
C ARG A 234 9.26 -20.28 -7.30
N LYS A 235 8.84 -20.79 -8.47
CA LYS A 235 9.59 -21.77 -9.27
C LYS A 235 10.62 -21.13 -10.19
N CYS A 236 10.81 -19.81 -10.13
CA CYS A 236 11.87 -19.14 -10.89
C CYS A 236 13.24 -19.54 -10.29
N PRO A 237 14.28 -19.72 -11.12
CA PRO A 237 15.60 -20.16 -10.67
C PRO A 237 16.16 -19.22 -9.59
N GLU A 238 16.85 -19.80 -8.60
CA GLU A 238 17.36 -19.11 -7.40
C GLU A 238 18.24 -17.90 -7.69
N ASN A 239 18.85 -17.84 -8.88
CA ASN A 239 19.61 -16.69 -9.36
C ASN A 239 18.78 -15.39 -9.44
N PHE A 240 17.44 -15.46 -9.36
CA PHE A 240 16.54 -14.30 -9.34
C PHE A 240 15.90 -14.07 -7.96
N ASN A 241 16.71 -13.69 -6.98
CA ASN A 241 16.30 -13.40 -5.59
C ASN A 241 15.13 -12.41 -5.45
N GLU A 242 14.85 -11.59 -6.47
CA GLU A 242 13.73 -10.64 -6.48
C GLU A 242 12.36 -11.33 -6.34
N ALA A 243 12.15 -12.51 -6.95
CA ALA A 243 10.87 -13.21 -6.85
C ALA A 243 10.58 -13.69 -5.40
N LYS A 244 11.63 -14.08 -4.66
CA LYS A 244 11.55 -14.49 -3.26
C LYS A 244 11.10 -13.33 -2.36
N PHE A 245 11.71 -12.15 -2.54
CA PHE A 245 11.32 -10.94 -1.80
C PHE A 245 9.89 -10.48 -2.11
N ILE A 246 9.44 -10.63 -3.35
CA ILE A 246 8.04 -10.37 -3.71
C ILE A 246 7.09 -11.37 -3.03
N GLY A 247 7.45 -12.65 -3.01
CA GLY A 247 6.71 -13.67 -2.26
C GLY A 247 6.55 -13.28 -0.78
N PHE A 248 7.66 -12.96 -0.10
CA PHE A 248 7.61 -12.52 1.31
C PHE A 248 6.74 -11.28 1.51
N THR A 249 6.87 -10.28 0.64
CA THR A 249 6.05 -9.06 0.69
C THR A 249 4.56 -9.39 0.64
N MET A 250 4.15 -10.27 -0.28
CA MET A 250 2.75 -10.65 -0.44
C MET A 250 2.24 -11.49 0.72
N TYR A 251 3.02 -12.47 1.20
CA TYR A 251 2.61 -13.31 2.33
C TYR A 251 2.45 -12.51 3.63
N THR A 252 3.42 -11.64 3.94
CA THR A 252 3.33 -10.77 5.11
C THR A 252 2.16 -9.80 4.99
N THR A 253 1.92 -9.25 3.79
CA THR A 253 0.75 -8.42 3.52
C THR A 253 -0.55 -9.16 3.81
N CYS A 254 -0.71 -10.40 3.32
CA CYS A 254 -1.90 -11.20 3.60
C CYS A 254 -2.10 -11.42 5.11
N ILE A 255 -1.03 -11.72 5.86
CA ILE A 255 -1.11 -11.89 7.31
C ILE A 255 -1.57 -10.60 8.00
N ILE A 256 -1.01 -9.44 7.62
CA ILE A 256 -1.39 -8.14 8.18
C ILE A 256 -2.88 -7.87 7.95
N TRP A 257 -3.36 -8.06 6.72
CA TRP A 257 -4.77 -7.79 6.39
C TRP A 257 -5.74 -8.78 7.02
N LEU A 258 -5.38 -10.05 7.08
CA LEU A 258 -6.20 -11.07 7.76
C LEU A 258 -6.29 -10.82 9.26
N ALA A 259 -5.23 -10.33 9.90
CA ALA A 259 -5.25 -9.94 11.32
C ALA A 259 -5.99 -8.62 11.55
N PHE A 260 -5.85 -7.65 10.65
CA PHE A 260 -6.48 -6.34 10.77
C PHE A 260 -8.02 -6.41 10.78
N GLN A 261 -8.62 -7.23 9.90
CA GLN A 261 -10.08 -7.34 9.76
C GLN A 261 -10.80 -7.62 11.09
N PRO A 262 -10.51 -8.70 11.84
CA PRO A 262 -11.17 -8.96 13.12
C PRO A 262 -10.89 -7.87 14.16
N ILE A 263 -9.66 -7.34 14.22
CA ILE A 263 -9.31 -6.27 15.17
C ILE A 263 -10.14 -5.01 14.90
N PHE A 264 -10.30 -4.63 13.63
CA PHE A 264 -11.08 -3.45 13.24
C PHE A 264 -12.55 -3.53 13.66
N TYR A 265 -13.15 -4.72 13.57
CA TYR A 265 -14.54 -4.94 13.97
C TYR A 265 -14.70 -5.04 15.49
N VAL A 266 -13.80 -5.73 16.18
CA VAL A 266 -13.83 -5.84 17.64
C VAL A 266 -13.63 -4.49 18.32
N THR A 267 -12.83 -3.60 17.72
CA THR A 267 -12.53 -2.27 18.27
C THR A 267 -13.50 -1.18 17.80
N ALA A 268 -14.60 -1.53 17.13
CA ALA A 268 -15.54 -0.54 16.60
C ALA A 268 -16.24 0.32 17.68
N SER A 269 -16.26 -0.14 18.93
CA SER A 269 -16.75 0.61 20.09
C SER A 269 -15.83 1.78 20.48
N ASP A 270 -14.52 1.69 20.20
CA ASP A 270 -13.53 2.72 20.51
C ASP A 270 -12.89 3.26 19.22
N TYR A 271 -13.35 4.44 18.81
CA TYR A 271 -12.90 5.10 17.59
C TYR A 271 -11.39 5.42 17.62
N ARG A 272 -10.79 5.61 18.80
CA ARG A 272 -9.35 5.90 18.96
C ARG A 272 -8.55 4.66 18.61
N VAL A 273 -8.86 3.54 19.26
CA VAL A 273 -8.19 2.25 19.02
C VAL A 273 -8.39 1.81 17.57
N GLN A 274 -9.62 1.93 17.04
CA GLN A 274 -9.93 1.57 15.66
C GLN A 274 -9.11 2.38 14.65
N THR A 275 -9.03 3.70 14.83
CA THR A 275 -8.29 4.59 13.92
C THR A 275 -6.78 4.35 14.03
N THR A 276 -6.24 4.24 15.24
CA THR A 276 -4.82 3.94 15.47
C THR A 276 -4.42 2.62 14.83
N THR A 277 -5.23 1.56 15.01
CA THR A 277 -4.99 0.25 14.39
C THR A 277 -4.97 0.35 12.87
N MET A 278 -5.94 1.04 12.26
CA MET A 278 -5.96 1.29 10.81
C MET A 278 -4.67 1.96 10.33
N CYS A 279 -4.26 3.07 10.96
CA CYS A 279 -3.05 3.80 10.59
C CYS A 279 -1.79 2.94 10.69
N ILE A 280 -1.67 2.13 11.76
CA ILE A 280 -0.54 1.22 11.95
C ILE A 280 -0.53 0.12 10.88
N SER A 281 -1.67 -0.52 10.59
CA SER A 281 -1.76 -1.58 9.57
C SER A 281 -1.44 -1.07 8.16
N VAL A 282 -1.93 0.12 7.80
CA VAL A 282 -1.63 0.78 6.52
C VAL A 282 -0.14 1.10 6.42
N SER A 283 0.43 1.71 7.46
CA SER A 283 1.85 2.06 7.51
C SER A 283 2.76 0.82 7.47
N LEU A 284 2.38 -0.24 8.18
CA LEU A 284 3.10 -1.51 8.18
C LEU A 284 3.09 -2.15 6.78
N SER A 285 1.98 -2.08 6.05
CA SER A 285 1.91 -2.55 4.66
C SER A 285 2.90 -1.80 3.75
N GLY A 286 3.03 -0.48 3.92
CA GLY A 286 4.06 0.33 3.24
C GLY A 286 5.49 -0.08 3.64
N SER A 287 5.73 -0.30 4.94
CA SER A 287 7.03 -0.69 5.48
C SER A 287 7.49 -2.06 4.98
N VAL A 288 6.57 -3.02 4.83
CA VAL A 288 6.86 -4.34 4.25
C VAL A 288 7.33 -4.20 2.81
N VAL A 289 6.67 -3.35 2.00
CA VAL A 289 7.09 -3.08 0.63
C VAL A 289 8.49 -2.46 0.58
N LEU A 290 8.76 -1.43 1.40
CA LEU A 290 10.10 -0.82 1.48
C LEU A 290 11.17 -1.82 1.93
N GLY A 291 10.93 -2.50 3.04
CA GLY A 291 11.89 -3.40 3.67
C GLY A 291 12.19 -4.62 2.81
N CYS A 292 11.17 -5.29 2.27
CA CYS A 292 11.37 -6.51 1.51
C CYS A 292 11.83 -6.24 0.08
N LEU A 293 11.32 -5.21 -0.60
CA LEU A 293 11.58 -5.02 -2.05
C LEU A 293 12.67 -4.01 -2.36
N PHE A 294 12.80 -2.96 -1.54
CA PHE A 294 13.71 -1.85 -1.82
C PHE A 294 14.98 -1.91 -0.99
N ALA A 295 14.94 -2.36 0.28
CA ALA A 295 16.14 -2.45 1.11
C ALA A 295 17.25 -3.35 0.51
N PRO A 296 16.96 -4.54 -0.06
CA PRO A 296 18.00 -5.34 -0.71
C PRO A 296 18.64 -4.62 -1.91
N LYS A 297 17.87 -3.81 -2.64
CA LYS A 297 18.36 -3.05 -3.81
C LYS A 297 19.23 -1.88 -3.38
N ILE A 298 18.80 -1.15 -2.37
CA ILE A 298 19.56 -0.05 -1.79
C ILE A 298 20.89 -0.57 -1.22
N HIS A 299 20.86 -1.71 -0.54
CA HIS A 299 22.06 -2.34 -0.02
C HIS A 299 23.07 -2.65 -1.14
N ILE A 300 22.62 -3.18 -2.28
CA ILE A 300 23.49 -3.43 -3.44
C ILE A 300 24.03 -2.11 -4.02
N ILE A 301 23.19 -1.08 -4.16
CA ILE A 301 23.57 0.20 -4.74
C ILE A 301 24.63 0.92 -3.88
N LEU A 302 24.48 0.90 -2.55
CA LEU A 302 25.35 1.65 -1.63
C LEU A 302 26.59 0.86 -1.19
N PHE A 303 26.44 -0.43 -0.85
CA PHE A 303 27.49 -1.21 -0.19
C PHE A 303 28.13 -2.27 -1.09
N GLN A 304 27.52 -2.61 -2.22
CA GLN A 304 28.06 -3.60 -3.16
C GLN A 304 28.07 -3.09 -4.62
N PRO A 305 28.70 -1.93 -4.91
CA PRO A 305 28.75 -1.36 -6.25
C PRO A 305 29.40 -2.32 -7.27
N GLN A 306 30.27 -3.22 -6.84
CA GLN A 306 30.86 -4.29 -7.65
C GLN A 306 29.82 -5.26 -8.24
N LYS A 307 28.63 -5.41 -7.63
CA LYS A 307 27.50 -6.18 -8.18
C LYS A 307 26.58 -5.32 -9.05
N ASN A 308 26.83 -4.01 -9.12
CA ASN A 308 26.05 -3.03 -9.86
C ASN A 308 26.72 -2.64 -11.20
N VAL A 309 27.51 -3.55 -11.77
CA VAL A 309 28.08 -3.43 -13.12
C VAL A 309 27.39 -4.43 -14.04
N CYS A 310 27.21 -4.06 -15.31
CA CYS A 310 26.75 -5.02 -16.31
C CYS A 310 27.90 -6.01 -16.55
N THR A 311 27.87 -7.16 -15.90
CA THR A 311 28.85 -8.21 -16.18
C THR A 311 28.56 -8.74 -17.58
N LEU A 312 29.23 -8.18 -18.59
CA LEU A 312 29.54 -8.90 -19.81
C LEU A 312 30.34 -10.12 -19.35
N ARG A 313 29.66 -11.26 -19.14
CA ARG A 313 30.33 -12.54 -19.20
C ARG A 313 30.82 -12.67 -20.63
N VAL A 314 32.03 -12.16 -20.89
CA VAL A 314 32.81 -12.55 -22.06
C VAL A 314 32.89 -14.06 -21.94
N ALA A 315 32.18 -14.76 -22.82
CA ALA A 315 32.41 -16.18 -22.99
C ALA A 315 33.88 -16.30 -23.39
N THR A 316 34.73 -16.83 -22.50
CA THR A 316 36.06 -17.28 -22.86
C THR A 316 35.87 -18.37 -23.89
N THR A 317 35.86 -18.02 -25.17
CA THR A 317 36.13 -18.95 -26.25
C THR A 317 37.50 -19.53 -25.94
N ARG A 318 37.53 -20.76 -25.41
CA ARG A 318 38.74 -21.57 -25.37
C ARG A 318 39.22 -21.66 -26.82
N PHE A 319 40.26 -20.89 -27.15
CA PHE A 319 41.05 -21.11 -28.35
C PHE A 319 41.66 -22.49 -28.21
N SER A 320 41.09 -23.47 -28.90
CA SER A 320 41.78 -24.72 -29.17
C SER A 320 42.90 -24.38 -30.13
N VAL A 321 44.14 -24.47 -29.63
CA VAL A 321 45.35 -24.44 -30.45
C VAL A 321 45.28 -25.63 -31.40
N ASN A 322 45.12 -25.36 -32.69
CA ASN A 322 45.44 -26.34 -33.74
C ASN A 322 46.60 -25.75 -34.54
N THR A 323 47.75 -26.38 -34.38
CA THR A 323 48.98 -26.14 -35.14
C THR A 323 48.82 -26.61 -36.59
N GLY A 324 49.01 -25.71 -37.56
CA GLY A 324 49.14 -26.03 -39.00
C GLY A 324 49.20 -24.76 -39.87
N PRO A 325 50.02 -24.69 -40.94
CA PRO A 325 50.69 -23.45 -41.32
C PRO A 325 50.00 -22.60 -42.40
N ALA A 326 50.23 -21.28 -42.29
CA ALA A 326 50.32 -20.23 -43.31
C ALA A 326 49.17 -20.00 -44.33
N SER A 327 48.54 -18.82 -44.28
CA SER A 327 48.65 -17.76 -45.31
C SER A 327 47.59 -16.62 -45.18
N SER A 328 48.09 -15.37 -45.26
CA SER A 328 47.48 -14.13 -45.79
C SER A 328 46.12 -13.56 -45.31
N PHE A 329 46.20 -12.33 -44.75
CA PHE A 329 45.37 -11.12 -44.97
C PHE A 329 43.84 -11.22 -45.18
N SER A 330 43.06 -10.51 -44.34
CA SER A 330 42.18 -9.37 -44.74
C SER A 330 41.37 -8.79 -43.56
N GLN A 331 41.27 -7.46 -43.50
CA GLN A 331 40.37 -6.67 -42.65
C GLN A 331 38.91 -6.78 -43.11
N ALA A 332 37.95 -6.79 -42.18
CA ALA A 332 36.71 -6.03 -42.27
C ALA A 332 35.88 -6.11 -40.97
N SER A 333 35.50 -4.94 -40.47
CA SER A 333 34.65 -4.69 -39.31
C SER A 333 33.16 -4.84 -39.66
N ALA A 334 32.37 -5.52 -38.82
CA ALA A 334 30.92 -5.31 -38.70
C ALA A 334 30.40 -5.93 -37.39
N SER A 335 30.16 -5.09 -36.39
CA SER A 335 29.58 -5.45 -35.11
C SER A 335 28.05 -5.60 -35.22
N ASN A 336 27.58 -6.81 -35.53
CA ASN A 336 26.18 -7.19 -35.37
C ASN A 336 25.92 -7.64 -33.93
N VAL A 337 25.14 -6.84 -33.19
CA VAL A 337 24.72 -7.15 -31.81
C VAL A 337 23.55 -8.14 -31.85
N VAL A 338 23.82 -9.41 -31.54
CA VAL A 338 22.81 -10.44 -31.29
C VAL A 338 22.70 -10.66 -29.78
N PRO A 339 21.51 -10.57 -29.16
CA PRO A 339 21.34 -10.88 -27.74
C PRO A 339 21.23 -12.40 -27.54
N THR A 340 22.24 -13.01 -26.92
CA THR A 340 22.27 -14.44 -26.59
C THR A 340 21.65 -14.69 -25.20
N VAL A 341 20.74 -15.65 -25.11
CA VAL A 341 20.14 -16.16 -23.87
C VAL A 341 20.98 -17.34 -23.37
N CYS A 342 21.48 -17.27 -22.13
CA CYS A 342 22.22 -18.38 -21.52
C CYS A 342 21.29 -19.55 -21.20
N ASN A 343 21.59 -20.71 -21.78
CA ASN A 343 20.98 -21.99 -21.43
C ASN A 343 21.73 -22.55 -20.20
N GLY A 344 21.02 -22.76 -19.09
CA GLY A 344 21.59 -23.38 -17.90
C GLY A 344 21.74 -24.89 -18.12
N ARG A 345 22.98 -25.37 -18.19
CA ARG A 345 23.30 -26.78 -17.96
C ARG A 345 24.23 -26.82 -16.76
N GLU A 346 23.76 -27.42 -15.68
CA GLU A 346 24.53 -27.68 -14.47
C GLU A 346 25.80 -28.46 -14.83
N VAL A 347 26.95 -27.96 -14.36
CA VAL A 347 28.15 -28.78 -14.19
C VAL A 347 28.21 -29.08 -12.70
N VAL A 348 27.99 -30.36 -12.38
CA VAL A 348 28.27 -30.93 -11.07
C VAL A 348 29.79 -30.97 -10.94
N ASP A 349 30.37 -30.08 -10.14
CA ASP A 349 31.75 -30.24 -9.68
C ASP A 349 31.74 -30.97 -8.34
N SER A 350 31.94 -32.28 -8.44
CA SER A 350 32.44 -33.10 -7.34
C SER A 350 33.91 -32.78 -7.11
N THR A 351 34.22 -32.09 -6.02
CA THR A 351 35.53 -32.21 -5.36
C THR A 351 35.40 -31.92 -3.87
N THR A 352 35.34 -33.03 -3.12
CA THR A 352 36.02 -33.21 -1.83
C THR A 352 37.32 -32.42 -1.71
N SER A 353 37.49 -31.69 -0.60
CA SER A 353 38.72 -31.67 0.22
C SER A 353 38.54 -30.78 1.46
N SER A 354 38.42 -31.45 2.62
CA SER A 354 39.11 -31.16 3.89
C SER A 354 39.56 -29.72 4.19
N LEU A 355 38.85 -29.04 5.10
CA LEU A 355 39.24 -28.77 6.50
C LEU A 355 38.14 -27.96 7.20
#